data_AF-A0A9D9LR15-F1
#
_entry.id   AF-A0A9D9LR15-F1
#
_cell.length_a   1.000
_cell.length_b   1.000
_cell.length_c   1.000
_cell.angle_alpha   90.00
_cell.angle_beta   90.00
_cell.angle_gamma   90.00
#
_symmetry.space_group_name_H-M   'P 1'
#
loop_
_entity.id
_entity.type
_entity.pdbx_description
1 polymer ?
#
loop_
_entity_poly.entity_id
_entity_poly.type
_entity_poly.pdbx_seq_one_letter_code
_entity_poly.pdbx_strand_id
1 'polypeptide(L)'
;GIVMLVGIVAVVAATLSVNGGFMESVEALATSPVGGWEYTALFGPDPISLLMVVMLTSLGTWGLPQMVGKFYSIKNESMIKTGTLISTVFAIIVAGGCYFLGGFGRLFVTPESVAKGGFDSIIPTMISGLSPIIVSVVIVLVLSASMSTLSSLVLTSSSTLTLDIVMPLTKNPSEKKKLLVLRLFILFFIVLSAVIAILKDTVWSDVVFIAQMMGVSWGALAGAFLAPFLYGLYWKGASRPAVWASFGFGVGIMLIQLLLSLKLFTVPGAVLGFVFKNSLHSGVFAMLGGLVIVPIVSLFTRSHRPEDTDKIFSCYDAKVVVPAKSALDSDTIK
;
A
#
# COMPACT_ATOMS: atom_id res chain seq x y z
N GLY A 1 -5.20 1.08 15.83
CA GLY A 1 -6.28 2.07 15.71
C GLY A 1 -6.00 3.26 16.60
N ILE A 2 -6.66 3.35 17.76
CA ILE A 2 -6.54 4.48 18.70
C ILE A 2 -5.09 4.81 19.05
N VAL A 3 -4.28 3.77 19.35
CA VAL A 3 -2.85 3.90 19.64
C VAL A 3 -2.09 4.62 18.51
N MET A 4 -2.37 4.32 17.24
CA MET A 4 -1.75 5.00 16.11
C MET A 4 -2.18 6.47 15.98
N LEU A 5 -3.46 6.78 16.26
CA LEU A 5 -3.96 8.16 16.24
C LEU A 5 -3.29 9.01 17.32
N VAL A 6 -3.24 8.50 18.54
CA VAL A 6 -2.54 9.17 19.64
C VAL A 6 -1.06 9.33 19.31
N GLY A 7 -0.45 8.29 18.73
CA GLY A 7 0.96 8.32 18.39
C GLY A 7 1.32 9.36 17.33
N ILE A 8 0.56 9.45 16.23
CA ILE A 8 0.88 10.43 15.19
C ILE A 8 0.69 11.86 15.70
N VAL A 9 -0.35 12.12 16.50
CA VAL A 9 -0.58 13.44 17.11
C VAL A 9 0.56 13.80 18.06
N ALA A 10 0.99 12.87 18.91
CA ALA A 10 2.08 13.08 19.86
C ALA A 10 3.42 13.36 19.15
N VAL A 11 3.77 12.59 18.12
CA VAL A 11 5.01 12.78 17.37
C VAL A 11 5.02 14.10 16.62
N VAL A 12 3.90 14.47 15.96
CA VAL A 12 3.78 15.75 15.26
C VAL A 12 3.92 16.91 16.23
N ALA A 13 3.19 16.89 17.35
CA ALA A 13 3.26 17.95 18.36
C ALA A 13 4.68 18.09 18.95
N ALA A 14 5.32 16.97 19.28
CA ALA A 14 6.67 16.98 19.83
C ALA A 14 7.69 17.53 18.83
N THR A 15 7.60 17.13 17.56
CA THR A 15 8.51 17.60 16.50
C THR A 15 8.37 19.11 16.28
N LEU A 16 7.14 19.62 16.21
CA LEU A 16 6.92 21.06 16.03
C LEU A 16 7.41 21.88 17.23
N SER A 17 7.31 21.33 18.45
CA SER A 17 7.76 22.02 19.66
C SER A 17 9.28 22.24 19.71
N VAL A 18 10.08 21.38 19.06
CA VAL A 18 11.54 21.53 19.00
C VAL A 18 11.95 22.79 18.23
N ASN A 19 11.20 23.14 17.20
CA ASN A 19 11.50 24.28 16.34
C ASN A 19 10.75 25.56 16.73
N GLY A 20 10.20 25.63 17.95
CA GLY A 20 9.47 26.82 18.43
C GLY A 20 7.99 26.89 18.07
N GLY A 21 7.46 25.90 17.34
CA GLY A 21 6.05 25.83 16.95
C GLY A 21 5.86 25.63 15.45
N PHE A 22 4.60 25.68 15.01
CA PHE A 22 4.25 25.46 13.61
C PHE A 22 4.80 26.55 12.69
N MET A 23 4.59 27.83 13.06
CA MET A 23 5.00 28.96 12.23
C MET A 23 6.52 29.01 12.04
N GLU A 24 7.26 28.87 13.12
CA GLU A 24 8.73 28.85 13.13
C GLU A 24 9.28 27.63 12.38
N SER A 25 8.62 26.47 12.48
CA SER A 25 8.99 25.30 11.66
C SER A 25 8.82 25.56 10.16
N VAL A 26 7.74 26.25 9.76
CA VAL A 26 7.47 26.59 8.35
C VAL A 26 8.46 27.65 7.87
N GLU A 27 8.74 28.66 8.67
CA GLU A 27 9.74 29.69 8.35
C GLU A 27 11.13 29.07 8.20
N ALA A 28 11.56 28.24 9.16
CA ALA A 28 12.83 27.54 9.11
C ALA A 28 12.94 26.63 7.87
N LEU A 29 11.83 26.04 7.43
CA LEU A 29 11.79 25.24 6.20
C LEU A 29 11.90 26.12 4.95
N ALA A 30 11.23 27.28 4.93
CA ALA A 30 11.28 28.21 3.81
C ALA A 30 12.65 28.88 3.63
N THR A 31 13.41 29.05 4.72
CA THR A 31 14.75 29.64 4.72
C THR A 31 15.88 28.59 4.73
N SER A 32 15.55 27.31 4.65
CA SER A 32 16.53 26.23 4.75
C SER A 32 17.54 26.25 3.60
N PRO A 33 18.84 26.03 3.85
CA PRO A 33 19.87 25.98 2.80
C PRO A 33 19.67 24.85 1.80
N VAL A 34 18.91 23.81 2.16
CA VAL A 34 18.73 22.59 1.36
C VAL A 34 17.61 22.75 0.33
N GLY A 35 16.80 23.80 0.43
CA GLY A 35 15.78 24.19 -0.52
C GLY A 35 14.81 25.16 0.14
N GLY A 36 14.56 26.28 -0.52
CA GLY A 36 13.84 27.41 0.06
C GLY A 36 12.32 27.24 -0.02
N TRP A 37 11.66 28.25 -0.60
CA TRP A 37 10.20 28.35 -0.73
C TRP A 37 9.53 27.12 -1.39
N GLU A 38 10.25 26.33 -2.19
CA GLU A 38 9.70 25.15 -2.88
C GLU A 38 9.24 24.05 -1.92
N TYR A 39 9.81 23.96 -0.71
CA TYR A 39 9.36 22.98 0.29
C TYR A 39 8.13 23.41 1.08
N THR A 40 7.75 24.69 1.03
CA THR A 40 6.50 25.19 1.59
C THR A 40 5.39 25.34 0.54
N ALA A 41 5.72 25.14 -0.75
CA ALA A 41 4.76 25.11 -1.84
C ALA A 41 3.85 23.88 -1.75
N LEU A 42 2.57 24.04 -2.16
CA LEU A 42 1.53 23.01 -2.07
C LEU A 42 1.90 21.68 -2.75
N PHE A 43 2.63 21.74 -3.87
CA PHE A 43 3.03 20.55 -4.64
C PHE A 43 4.48 20.12 -4.39
N GLY A 44 5.20 20.86 -3.54
CA GLY A 44 6.62 20.64 -3.30
C GLY A 44 7.49 20.83 -4.55
N PRO A 45 8.76 20.42 -4.48
CA PRO A 45 9.74 20.57 -5.56
C PRO A 45 9.62 19.53 -6.68
N ASP A 46 8.96 18.38 -6.43
CA ASP A 46 8.74 17.33 -7.45
C ASP A 46 7.27 16.88 -7.47
N PRO A 47 6.39 17.67 -8.12
CA PRO A 47 4.96 17.37 -8.21
C PRO A 47 4.65 16.03 -8.88
N ILE A 48 5.50 15.59 -9.81
CA ILE A 48 5.31 14.33 -10.55
C ILE A 48 5.55 13.15 -9.62
N SER A 49 6.67 13.15 -8.89
CA SER A 49 6.93 12.07 -7.92
C SER A 49 5.87 12.04 -6.81
N LEU A 50 5.37 13.21 -6.37
CA LEU A 50 4.27 13.28 -5.41
C LEU A 50 3.00 12.63 -5.97
N LEU A 51 2.62 12.94 -7.21
CA LEU A 51 1.47 12.33 -7.88
C LEU A 51 1.63 10.81 -7.98
N MET A 52 2.82 10.32 -8.33
CA MET A 52 3.09 8.87 -8.41
C MET A 52 2.95 8.19 -7.04
N VAL A 53 3.43 8.82 -5.97
CA VAL A 53 3.23 8.33 -4.60
C VAL A 53 1.74 8.25 -4.27
N VAL A 54 0.98 9.33 -4.51
CA VAL A 54 -0.46 9.39 -4.22
C VAL A 54 -1.22 8.32 -4.99
N MET A 55 -0.93 8.15 -6.28
CA MET A 55 -1.56 7.15 -7.12
C MET A 55 -1.26 5.72 -6.63
N LEU A 56 0.01 5.43 -6.34
CA LEU A 56 0.41 4.10 -5.87
C LEU A 56 -0.21 3.75 -4.51
N THR A 57 -0.19 4.67 -3.55
CA THR A 57 -0.71 4.40 -2.20
C THR A 57 -2.24 4.36 -2.18
N SER A 58 -2.91 5.12 -3.04
CA SER A 58 -4.38 5.14 -3.09
C SER A 58 -4.92 3.92 -3.84
N LEU A 59 -4.47 3.70 -5.07
CA LEU A 59 -4.98 2.64 -5.94
C LEU A 59 -4.31 1.29 -5.64
N GLY A 60 -3.12 1.28 -5.04
CA GLY A 60 -2.39 0.03 -4.77
C GLY A 60 -3.19 -0.91 -3.87
N THR A 61 -3.81 -0.35 -2.83
CA THR A 61 -4.64 -1.10 -1.87
C THR A 61 -5.81 -1.84 -2.51
N TRP A 62 -6.31 -1.40 -3.66
CA TRP A 62 -7.46 -2.01 -4.32
C TRP A 62 -7.10 -3.35 -4.97
N GLY A 63 -5.83 -3.55 -5.34
CA GLY A 63 -5.33 -4.81 -5.90
C GLY A 63 -4.90 -5.83 -4.83
N LEU A 64 -4.96 -5.49 -3.54
CA LEU A 64 -4.49 -6.37 -2.45
C LEU A 64 -5.55 -7.43 -2.10
N PRO A 65 -5.27 -8.74 -2.26
CA PRO A 65 -6.24 -9.80 -1.95
C PRO A 65 -6.74 -9.77 -0.50
N GLN A 66 -5.90 -9.37 0.46
CA GLN A 66 -6.28 -9.24 1.86
C GLN A 66 -7.40 -8.21 2.11
N MET A 67 -7.59 -7.25 1.20
CA MET A 67 -8.68 -6.28 1.32
C MET A 67 -10.03 -6.91 0.99
N VAL A 68 -10.07 -7.82 0.00
CA VAL A 68 -11.28 -8.58 -0.36
C VAL A 68 -11.75 -9.43 0.83
N GLY A 69 -10.83 -10.07 1.54
CA GLY A 69 -11.13 -10.84 2.76
C GLY A 69 -11.86 -10.03 3.84
N LYS A 70 -11.53 -8.74 3.98
CA LYS A 70 -12.22 -7.86 4.93
C LYS A 70 -13.67 -7.62 4.52
N PHE A 71 -13.96 -7.47 3.23
CA PHE A 71 -15.33 -7.28 2.75
C PHE A 71 -16.21 -8.50 3.02
N TYR A 72 -15.68 -9.72 2.92
CA TYR A 72 -16.42 -10.94 3.28
C TYR A 72 -16.78 -11.03 4.77
N SER A 73 -16.05 -10.32 5.64
CA SER A 73 -16.35 -10.28 7.08
C SER A 73 -17.41 -9.24 7.47
N ILE A 74 -17.87 -8.42 6.50
CA ILE A 74 -18.89 -7.40 6.74
C ILE A 74 -20.26 -8.07 6.92
N LYS A 75 -20.85 -7.86 8.09
CA LYS A 75 -22.10 -8.51 8.49
C LYS A 75 -23.34 -7.94 7.78
N ASN A 76 -23.34 -6.65 7.46
CA ASN A 76 -24.49 -5.93 6.90
C ASN A 76 -24.07 -4.62 6.24
N GLU A 77 -24.88 -4.12 5.29
CA GLU A 77 -24.57 -2.96 4.44
C GLU A 77 -24.35 -1.66 5.23
N SER A 78 -25.07 -1.46 6.34
CA SER A 78 -24.88 -0.29 7.21
C SER A 78 -23.46 -0.20 7.77
N MET A 79 -22.79 -1.35 7.98
CA MET A 79 -21.41 -1.41 8.44
C MET A 79 -20.42 -0.95 7.37
N ILE A 80 -20.78 -1.01 6.09
CA ILE A 80 -19.97 -0.46 4.98
C ILE A 80 -19.89 1.05 5.15
N LYS A 81 -21.04 1.75 5.27
CA LYS A 81 -21.09 3.21 5.40
C LYS A 81 -20.33 3.70 6.63
N THR A 82 -20.57 3.08 7.79
CA THR A 82 -19.86 3.40 9.03
C THR A 82 -18.35 3.11 8.91
N GLY A 83 -18.00 1.97 8.32
CA GLY A 83 -16.61 1.58 8.07
C GLY A 83 -15.87 2.57 7.17
N THR A 84 -16.51 3.05 6.11
CA THR A 84 -15.98 4.08 5.20
C THR A 84 -15.70 5.37 5.96
N LEU A 85 -16.68 5.91 6.71
CA LEU A 85 -16.48 7.16 7.46
C LEU A 85 -15.32 7.07 8.45
N ILE A 86 -15.30 6.01 9.27
CA ILE A 86 -14.25 5.80 10.28
C ILE A 86 -12.89 5.65 9.59
N SER A 87 -12.82 4.89 8.50
CA SER A 87 -11.58 4.65 7.77
C SER A 87 -11.07 5.91 7.06
N THR A 88 -11.95 6.76 6.52
CA THR A 88 -11.58 8.03 5.91
C THR A 88 -11.02 9.00 6.94
N VAL A 89 -11.69 9.18 8.09
CA VAL A 89 -11.17 10.04 9.17
C VAL A 89 -9.82 9.52 9.67
N PHE A 90 -9.71 8.21 9.87
CA PHE A 90 -8.46 7.57 10.27
C PHE A 90 -7.34 7.79 9.25
N ALA A 91 -7.64 7.65 7.95
CA ALA A 91 -6.68 7.86 6.88
C ALA A 91 -6.21 9.32 6.81
N ILE A 92 -7.12 10.29 6.96
CA ILE A 92 -6.78 11.72 6.98
C ILE A 92 -5.78 12.01 8.11
N ILE A 93 -6.05 11.53 9.32
CA ILE A 93 -5.19 11.81 10.48
C ILE A 93 -3.84 11.08 10.35
N VAL A 94 -3.85 9.79 10.02
CA VAL A 94 -2.63 8.98 9.99
C VAL A 94 -1.79 9.31 8.75
N ALA A 95 -2.35 9.25 7.54
CA ALA A 95 -1.59 9.55 6.33
C ALA A 95 -1.22 11.03 6.28
N GLY A 96 -2.16 11.93 6.60
CA GLY A 96 -1.89 13.37 6.67
C GLY A 96 -0.78 13.68 7.68
N GLY A 97 -0.85 13.11 8.90
CA GLY A 97 0.19 13.30 9.91
C GLY A 97 1.55 12.74 9.48
N CYS A 98 1.61 11.58 8.83
CA CYS A 98 2.86 11.00 8.35
C CYS A 98 3.50 11.84 7.22
N TYR A 99 2.72 12.27 6.23
CA TYR A 99 3.22 13.12 5.15
C TYR A 99 3.64 14.50 5.67
N PHE A 100 2.85 15.08 6.57
CA PHE A 100 3.15 16.35 7.22
C PHE A 100 4.47 16.27 7.99
N LEU A 101 4.62 15.27 8.86
CA LEU A 101 5.85 15.03 9.64
C LEU A 101 7.06 14.82 8.72
N GLY A 102 6.91 14.02 7.66
CA GLY A 102 7.98 13.76 6.69
C GLY A 102 8.46 15.01 5.96
N GLY A 103 7.60 16.02 5.77
CA GLY A 103 7.99 17.34 5.24
C GLY A 103 9.03 18.03 6.11
N PHE A 104 8.78 18.09 7.42
CA PHE A 104 9.67 18.71 8.40
C PHE A 104 10.95 17.92 8.71
N GLY A 105 11.05 16.66 8.27
CA GLY A 105 12.27 15.86 8.51
C GLY A 105 13.55 16.50 7.97
N ARG A 106 13.44 17.36 6.96
CA ARG A 106 14.56 18.15 6.40
C ARG A 106 15.20 19.12 7.38
N LEU A 107 14.48 19.51 8.44
CA LEU A 107 15.02 20.40 9.50
C LEU A 107 15.93 19.66 10.46
N PHE A 108 15.86 18.32 10.51
CA PHE A 108 16.55 17.50 11.50
C PHE A 108 17.73 16.72 10.93
N VAL A 109 17.94 16.77 9.60
CA VAL A 109 18.96 15.98 8.91
C VAL A 109 19.72 16.84 7.91
N THR A 110 21.01 16.57 7.75
CA THR A 110 21.84 17.14 6.69
C THR A 110 21.94 16.18 5.49
N PRO A 111 22.21 16.67 4.27
CA PRO A 111 22.45 15.79 3.12
C PRO A 111 23.50 14.71 3.37
N GLU A 112 24.55 15.02 4.14
CA GLU A 112 25.59 14.08 4.55
C GLU A 112 25.06 12.98 5.48
N SER A 113 24.23 13.33 6.45
CA SER A 113 23.61 12.37 7.35
C SER A 113 22.66 11.41 6.62
N VAL A 114 21.90 11.92 5.64
CA VAL A 114 21.00 11.11 4.81
C VAL A 114 21.80 10.24 3.84
N ALA A 115 22.92 10.72 3.29
CA ALA A 115 23.79 9.93 2.44
C ALA A 115 24.42 8.75 3.20
N LYS A 116 24.73 8.92 4.49
CA LYS A 116 25.35 7.89 5.34
C LYS A 116 24.34 6.92 5.97
N GLY A 117 23.18 7.42 6.41
CA GLY A 117 22.14 6.66 7.12
C GLY A 117 20.95 6.25 6.26
N GLY A 118 20.86 6.72 5.02
CA GLY A 118 19.70 6.56 4.14
C GLY A 118 18.48 7.37 4.59
N PHE A 119 17.45 7.43 3.74
CA PHE A 119 16.19 8.12 4.05
C PHE A 119 15.43 7.49 5.24
N ASP A 120 15.73 6.22 5.62
CA ASP A 120 15.05 5.51 6.73
C ASP A 120 15.48 6.04 8.10
N SER A 121 16.63 6.70 8.16
CA SER A 121 17.17 7.29 9.38
C SER A 121 16.49 8.59 9.79
N ILE A 122 15.74 9.25 8.88
CA ILE A 122 15.18 10.59 9.12
C ILE A 122 14.25 10.61 10.34
N ILE A 123 13.25 9.71 10.38
CA ILE A 123 12.30 9.66 11.49
C ILE A 123 12.98 9.29 12.83
N PRO A 124 13.84 8.26 12.90
CA PRO A 124 14.65 8.01 14.09
C PRO A 124 15.46 9.22 14.56
N THR A 125 16.13 9.94 13.65
CA THR A 125 16.92 11.13 13.99
C THR A 125 16.05 12.26 14.54
N MET A 126 14.89 12.52 13.92
CA MET A 126 13.91 13.51 14.43
C MET A 126 13.48 13.19 15.86
N ILE A 127 13.21 11.92 16.16
CA ILE A 127 12.74 11.49 17.47
C ILE A 127 13.88 11.49 18.50
N SER A 128 15.12 11.21 18.08
CA SER A 128 16.28 11.14 18.99
C SER A 128 16.59 12.44 19.73
N GLY A 129 16.18 13.60 19.17
CA GLY A 129 16.31 14.91 19.82
C GLY A 129 15.25 15.22 20.87
N LEU A 130 14.26 14.34 21.08
CA LEU A 130 13.15 14.55 22.02
C LEU A 130 13.47 14.03 23.42
N SER A 131 12.66 14.44 24.41
CA SER A 131 12.76 13.94 25.79
C SER A 131 12.68 12.40 25.85
N PRO A 132 13.48 11.72 26.69
CA PRO A 132 13.48 10.25 26.81
C PRO A 132 12.10 9.63 27.03
N ILE A 133 11.20 10.35 27.72
CA ILE A 133 9.82 9.91 27.98
C ILE A 133 9.03 9.84 26.67
N ILE A 134 9.13 10.88 25.82
CA ILE A 134 8.44 10.94 24.54
C ILE A 134 9.00 9.86 23.61
N VAL A 135 10.32 9.70 23.55
CA VAL A 135 10.97 8.65 22.76
C VAL A 135 10.46 7.27 23.15
N SER A 136 10.39 6.97 24.45
CA SER A 136 9.90 5.69 24.97
C SER A 136 8.46 5.42 24.56
N VAL A 137 7.59 6.43 24.68
CA VAL A 137 6.19 6.35 24.26
C VAL A 137 6.11 6.09 22.75
N VAL A 138 6.83 6.87 21.93
CA VAL A 138 6.82 6.73 20.47
C VAL A 138 7.30 5.35 20.02
N ILE A 139 8.37 4.81 20.63
CA ILE A 139 8.85 3.45 20.32
C ILE A 139 7.77 2.41 20.60
N VAL A 140 7.09 2.47 21.76
CA VAL A 140 6.00 1.54 22.10
C VAL A 140 4.85 1.64 21.10
N LEU A 141 4.49 2.86 20.68
CA LEU A 141 3.42 3.11 19.71
C LEU A 141 3.76 2.51 18.32
N VAL A 142 5.00 2.72 17.85
CA VAL A 142 5.48 2.17 16.57
C VAL A 142 5.53 0.66 16.61
N LEU A 143 6.04 0.06 17.69
CA LEU A 143 6.08 -1.39 17.87
C LEU A 143 4.67 -2.00 17.88
N SER A 144 3.71 -1.35 18.55
CA SER A 144 2.31 -1.77 18.56
C SER A 144 1.70 -1.77 17.15
N ALA A 145 1.92 -0.71 16.38
CA ALA A 145 1.44 -0.60 15.00
C ALA A 145 2.03 -1.69 14.10
N SER A 146 3.35 -1.89 14.17
CA SER A 146 4.08 -2.90 13.39
C SER A 146 3.63 -4.33 13.70
N MET A 147 3.45 -4.68 14.98
CA MET A 147 3.00 -6.04 15.37
C MET A 147 1.61 -6.38 14.82
N SER A 148 0.68 -5.42 14.80
CA SER A 148 -0.66 -5.65 14.23
C SER A 148 -0.66 -5.89 12.72
N THR A 149 0.23 -5.19 12.00
CA THR A 149 0.37 -5.29 10.55
C THR A 149 1.07 -6.59 10.18
N LEU A 150 2.20 -6.89 10.84
CA LEU A 150 2.97 -8.12 10.63
C LEU A 150 2.10 -9.34 10.88
N SER A 151 1.37 -9.38 12.01
CA SER A 151 0.49 -10.50 12.35
C SER A 151 -0.56 -10.74 11.25
N SER A 152 -1.19 -9.69 10.74
CA SER A 152 -2.21 -9.79 9.68
C SER A 152 -1.63 -10.30 8.36
N LEU A 153 -0.46 -9.80 7.95
CA LEU A 153 0.20 -10.21 6.71
C LEU A 153 0.69 -11.66 6.79
N VAL A 154 1.39 -12.03 7.86
CA VAL A 154 1.89 -13.39 8.07
C VAL A 154 0.74 -14.38 8.18
N LEU A 155 -0.33 -14.05 8.89
CA LEU A 155 -1.51 -14.90 8.98
C LEU A 155 -2.18 -15.09 7.63
N THR A 156 -2.36 -14.02 6.86
CA THR A 156 -2.98 -14.09 5.52
C THR A 156 -2.15 -14.97 4.59
N SER A 157 -0.83 -14.72 4.48
CA SER A 157 0.07 -15.53 3.65
C SER A 157 0.08 -16.99 4.08
N SER A 158 0.13 -17.26 5.39
CA SER A 158 0.10 -18.63 5.93
C SER A 158 -1.23 -19.33 5.62
N SER A 159 -2.35 -18.60 5.75
CA SER A 159 -3.69 -19.12 5.47
C SER A 159 -3.84 -19.44 3.98
N THR A 160 -3.43 -18.54 3.08
CA THR A 160 -3.45 -18.76 1.63
C THR A 160 -2.62 -19.99 1.25
N LEU A 161 -1.36 -20.10 1.68
CA LEU A 161 -0.56 -21.29 1.37
C LEU A 161 -1.17 -22.58 1.94
N THR A 162 -1.70 -22.51 3.17
CA THR A 162 -2.29 -23.68 3.81
C THR A 162 -3.56 -24.12 3.10
N LEU A 163 -4.54 -23.22 2.93
CA LEU A 163 -5.88 -23.53 2.45
C LEU A 163 -5.96 -23.66 0.92
N ASP A 164 -5.17 -22.88 0.17
CA ASP A 164 -5.28 -22.83 -1.28
C ASP A 164 -4.28 -23.77 -1.98
N ILE A 165 -3.15 -24.09 -1.33
CA ILE A 165 -2.12 -24.96 -1.91
C ILE A 165 -2.04 -26.30 -1.17
N VAL A 166 -1.81 -26.30 0.15
CA VAL A 166 -1.53 -27.56 0.87
C VAL A 166 -2.77 -28.42 1.08
N MET A 167 -3.90 -27.81 1.45
CA MET A 167 -5.13 -28.58 1.72
C MET A 167 -5.73 -29.27 0.50
N PRO A 168 -5.81 -28.64 -0.68
CA PRO A 168 -6.32 -29.31 -1.89
C PRO A 168 -5.43 -30.48 -2.33
N LEU A 169 -4.14 -30.44 -2.04
CA LEU A 169 -3.17 -31.51 -2.34
C LEU A 169 -3.18 -32.63 -1.30
N THR A 170 -3.78 -32.41 -0.12
CA THR A 170 -3.82 -33.40 0.97
C THR A 170 -5.16 -34.13 0.96
N LYS A 171 -5.16 -35.47 0.89
CA LYS A 171 -6.39 -36.25 1.08
C LYS A 171 -6.84 -36.20 2.56
N ASN A 172 -8.06 -35.73 2.81
CA ASN A 172 -8.74 -35.68 4.12
C ASN A 172 -7.87 -35.13 5.27
N PRO A 173 -7.44 -33.85 5.21
CA PRO A 173 -6.67 -33.25 6.28
C PRO A 173 -7.54 -33.06 7.53
N SER A 174 -7.13 -33.67 8.64
CA SER A 174 -7.71 -33.40 9.97
C SER A 174 -7.53 -31.91 10.34
N GLU A 175 -8.50 -31.32 11.04
CA GLU A 175 -8.43 -29.95 11.57
C GLU A 175 -7.14 -29.69 12.39
N LYS A 176 -6.67 -30.70 13.14
CA LYS A 176 -5.41 -30.59 13.89
C LYS A 176 -4.20 -30.42 12.95
N LYS A 177 -4.20 -31.14 11.82
CA LYS A 177 -3.14 -31.05 10.80
C LYS A 177 -3.20 -29.70 10.08
N LYS A 178 -4.41 -29.18 9.80
CA LYS A 178 -4.61 -27.84 9.23
C LYS A 178 -4.00 -26.76 10.11
N LEU A 179 -4.35 -26.74 11.39
CA LEU A 179 -3.85 -25.77 12.36
C LEU A 179 -2.33 -25.89 12.56
N LEU A 180 -1.78 -27.11 12.57
CA LEU A 180 -0.35 -27.34 12.68
C LEU A 180 0.40 -26.76 11.47
N VAL A 181 -0.05 -27.07 10.26
CA VAL A 181 0.57 -26.54 9.01
C VAL A 181 0.51 -25.02 8.98
N LEU A 182 -0.63 -24.44 9.36
CA LEU A 182 -0.78 -22.98 9.43
C LEU A 182 0.23 -22.36 10.40
N ARG A 183 0.41 -22.93 11.60
CA ARG A 183 1.41 -22.45 12.58
C ARG A 183 2.85 -22.61 12.10
N LEU A 184 3.16 -23.70 11.39
CA LEU A 184 4.48 -23.91 10.80
C LEU A 184 4.80 -22.85 9.73
N PHE A 185 3.84 -22.52 8.85
CA PHE A 185 4.04 -21.44 7.88
C PHE A 185 4.19 -20.07 8.55
N ILE A 186 3.43 -19.79 9.62
CA ILE A 186 3.62 -18.56 10.41
C ILE A 186 5.06 -18.47 10.91
N LEU A 187 5.56 -19.54 11.55
CA LEU A 187 6.93 -19.57 12.07
C LEU A 187 7.96 -19.41 10.94
N PHE A 188 7.76 -20.11 9.82
CA PHE A 188 8.60 -20.01 8.63
C PHE A 188 8.68 -18.57 8.11
N PHE A 189 7.55 -17.88 7.95
CA PHE A 189 7.53 -16.49 7.48
C PHE A 189 8.18 -15.52 8.46
N ILE A 190 8.02 -15.73 9.78
CA ILE A 190 8.68 -14.91 10.80
C ILE A 190 10.20 -15.07 10.70
N VAL A 191 10.69 -16.32 10.62
CA VAL A 191 12.13 -16.61 10.49
C VAL A 191 12.67 -16.03 9.17
N LEU A 192 11.97 -16.25 8.07
CA LEU A 192 12.36 -15.70 6.76
C LEU A 192 12.41 -14.17 6.78
N SER A 193 11.42 -13.51 7.38
CA SER A 193 11.39 -12.05 7.55
C SER A 193 12.57 -11.55 8.38
N ALA A 194 12.92 -12.25 9.47
CA ALA A 194 14.06 -11.90 10.31
C ALA A 194 15.40 -12.06 9.56
N VAL A 195 15.55 -13.15 8.81
CA VAL A 195 16.75 -13.39 7.98
C VAL A 195 16.90 -12.29 6.92
N ILE A 196 15.83 -11.95 6.20
CA ILE A 196 15.87 -10.88 5.20
C ILE A 196 16.20 -9.53 5.86
N ALA A 197 15.64 -9.22 7.03
CA ALA A 197 15.94 -7.99 7.75
C ALA A 197 17.41 -7.88 8.16
N ILE A 198 18.00 -8.96 8.68
CA ILE A 198 19.42 -8.99 9.08
C ILE A 198 20.34 -8.89 7.85
N LEU A 199 20.00 -9.59 6.76
CA LEU A 199 20.79 -9.57 5.53
C LEU A 199 20.69 -8.22 4.81
N LYS A 200 19.55 -7.51 4.89
CA LYS A 200 19.39 -6.16 4.35
C LYS A 200 20.47 -5.22 4.87
N ASP A 201 20.69 -5.20 6.17
CA ASP A 201 21.64 -4.25 6.78
C ASP A 201 23.10 -4.65 6.55
N THR A 202 23.37 -5.91 6.19
CA THR A 202 24.74 -6.41 5.97
C THR A 202 25.14 -6.44 4.49
N VAL A 203 24.20 -6.73 3.57
CA VAL A 203 24.49 -7.05 2.16
C VAL A 203 23.87 -6.04 1.18
N TRP A 204 22.77 -5.38 1.54
CA TRP A 204 21.97 -4.53 0.62
C TRP A 204 21.75 -3.10 1.14
N SER A 205 22.63 -2.61 2.02
CA SER A 205 22.49 -1.33 2.75
C SER A 205 22.27 -0.12 1.82
N ASP A 206 22.92 -0.09 0.67
CA ASP A 206 22.99 1.11 -0.18
C ASP A 206 21.88 1.19 -1.24
N VAL A 207 20.99 0.19 -1.27
CA VAL A 207 20.23 -0.13 -2.49
C VAL A 207 18.72 -0.20 -2.24
N VAL A 208 18.30 -0.28 -0.98
CA VAL A 208 16.93 -0.66 -0.64
C VAL A 208 16.38 0.14 0.54
N PHE A 209 15.86 1.34 0.26
CA PHE A 209 15.05 2.10 1.22
C PHE A 209 13.65 1.48 1.36
N ILE A 210 13.06 1.50 2.56
CA ILE A 210 11.80 0.79 2.86
C ILE A 210 10.67 1.13 1.88
N ALA A 211 10.50 2.42 1.53
CA ALA A 211 9.44 2.81 0.60
C ALA A 211 9.64 2.25 -0.81
N GLN A 212 10.89 1.95 -1.22
CA GLN A 212 11.12 1.35 -2.52
C GLN A 212 10.67 -0.11 -2.55
N MET A 213 10.91 -0.89 -1.50
CA MET A 213 10.42 -2.28 -1.41
C MET A 213 8.92 -2.34 -1.29
N MET A 214 8.33 -1.40 -0.54
CA MET A 214 6.89 -1.20 -0.55
C MET A 214 6.40 -0.93 -1.97
N GLY A 215 7.05 -0.03 -2.71
CA GLY A 215 6.70 0.29 -4.08
C GLY A 215 6.79 -0.91 -5.02
N VAL A 216 7.83 -1.75 -4.88
CA VAL A 216 7.96 -3.01 -5.63
C VAL A 216 6.80 -3.96 -5.33
N SER A 217 6.54 -4.21 -4.04
CA SER A 217 5.49 -5.15 -3.62
C SER A 217 4.09 -4.68 -4.00
N TRP A 218 3.75 -3.42 -3.71
CA TRP A 218 2.44 -2.85 -4.00
C TRP A 218 2.23 -2.68 -5.50
N GLY A 219 3.25 -2.22 -6.23
CA GLY A 219 3.21 -2.15 -7.68
C GLY A 219 2.98 -3.52 -8.33
N ALA A 220 3.58 -4.58 -7.78
CA ALA A 220 3.44 -5.92 -8.35
C ALA A 220 2.03 -6.47 -8.11
N LEU A 221 1.53 -6.36 -6.88
CA LEU A 221 0.18 -6.80 -6.52
C LEU A 221 -0.89 -5.99 -7.25
N ALA A 222 -0.78 -4.66 -7.23
CA ALA A 222 -1.75 -3.79 -7.87
C ALA A 222 -1.67 -3.89 -9.40
N GLY A 223 -0.48 -3.90 -10.00
CA GLY A 223 -0.32 -4.13 -11.44
C GLY A 223 -0.89 -5.47 -11.91
N ALA A 224 -0.77 -6.51 -11.08
CA ALA A 224 -1.30 -7.83 -11.40
C ALA A 224 -2.82 -7.94 -11.23
N PHE A 225 -3.38 -7.40 -10.13
CA PHE A 225 -4.75 -7.72 -9.70
C PHE A 225 -5.75 -6.57 -9.78
N LEU A 226 -5.31 -5.30 -9.80
CA LEU A 226 -6.21 -4.15 -9.80
C LEU A 226 -7.20 -4.21 -10.97
N ALA A 227 -6.68 -4.33 -12.19
CA ALA A 227 -7.51 -4.36 -13.38
C ALA A 227 -8.38 -5.62 -13.46
N PRO A 228 -7.86 -6.85 -13.21
CA PRO A 228 -8.70 -8.03 -13.11
C PRO A 228 -9.84 -7.92 -12.08
N PHE A 229 -9.60 -7.33 -10.90
CA PHE A 229 -10.64 -7.14 -9.90
C PHE A 229 -11.69 -6.11 -10.35
N LEU A 230 -11.26 -4.95 -10.85
CA LEU A 230 -12.16 -3.91 -11.31
C LEU A 230 -13.05 -4.42 -12.46
N TYR A 231 -12.43 -4.98 -13.50
CA TYR A 231 -13.18 -5.49 -14.65
C TYR A 231 -13.96 -6.76 -14.34
N GLY A 232 -13.44 -7.64 -13.48
CA GLY A 232 -14.16 -8.85 -13.06
C GLY A 232 -15.45 -8.55 -12.28
N LEU A 233 -15.50 -7.43 -11.54
CA LEU A 233 -16.68 -7.03 -10.78
C LEU A 233 -17.67 -6.21 -11.62
N TYR A 234 -17.19 -5.31 -12.48
CA TYR A 234 -18.05 -4.33 -13.17
C TYR A 234 -18.21 -4.55 -14.68
N TRP A 235 -17.44 -5.46 -15.29
CA TRP A 235 -17.47 -5.67 -16.74
C TRP A 235 -17.53 -7.14 -17.13
N LYS A 236 -18.65 -7.53 -17.76
CA LYS A 236 -18.88 -8.88 -18.31
C LYS A 236 -17.87 -9.30 -19.38
N GLY A 237 -17.08 -8.37 -19.91
CA GLY A 237 -16.13 -8.64 -20.99
C GLY A 237 -14.88 -9.41 -20.56
N ALA A 238 -14.50 -9.37 -19.27
CA ALA A 238 -13.21 -9.89 -18.80
C ALA A 238 -12.99 -11.38 -19.16
N SER A 239 -11.82 -11.68 -19.75
CA SER A 239 -11.46 -13.03 -20.20
C SER A 239 -10.30 -13.61 -19.40
N ARG A 240 -10.19 -14.95 -19.32
CA ARG A 240 -9.07 -15.60 -18.60
C ARG A 240 -7.69 -15.21 -19.15
N PRO A 241 -7.44 -15.14 -20.47
CA PRO A 241 -6.15 -14.73 -21.00
C PRO A 241 -5.80 -13.26 -20.67
N ALA A 242 -6.80 -12.38 -20.59
CA ALA A 242 -6.57 -10.98 -20.23
C ALA A 242 -6.06 -10.84 -18.78
N VAL A 243 -6.57 -11.67 -17.87
CA VAL A 243 -6.10 -11.71 -16.47
C VAL A 243 -4.64 -12.17 -16.41
N TRP A 244 -4.28 -13.23 -17.13
CA TRP A 244 -2.89 -13.70 -17.20
C TRP A 244 -1.94 -12.68 -17.83
N ALA A 245 -2.38 -11.98 -18.88
CA ALA A 245 -1.62 -10.91 -19.49
C ALA A 245 -1.36 -9.76 -18.51
N SER A 246 -2.37 -9.35 -17.73
CA SER A 246 -2.21 -8.35 -16.67
C SER A 246 -1.24 -8.80 -15.59
N PHE A 247 -1.34 -10.07 -15.16
CA PHE A 247 -0.45 -10.65 -14.16
C PHE A 247 1.00 -10.65 -14.63
N GLY A 248 1.26 -11.16 -15.84
CA GLY A 248 2.59 -11.21 -16.42
C GLY A 248 3.19 -9.82 -16.64
N PHE A 249 2.39 -8.86 -17.10
CA PHE A 249 2.83 -7.48 -17.28
C PHE A 249 3.15 -6.80 -15.94
N GLY A 250 2.23 -6.86 -14.97
CA GLY A 250 2.39 -6.21 -13.68
C GLY A 250 3.58 -6.76 -12.89
N VAL A 251 3.67 -8.09 -12.77
CA VAL A 251 4.81 -8.74 -12.09
C VAL A 251 6.11 -8.52 -12.89
N GLY A 252 6.06 -8.61 -14.22
CA GLY A 252 7.23 -8.44 -15.08
C GLY A 252 7.87 -7.07 -14.94
N ILE A 253 7.10 -5.98 -15.00
CA ILE A 253 7.61 -4.61 -14.80
C ILE A 253 8.28 -4.47 -13.43
N MET A 254 7.66 -5.01 -12.38
CA MET A 254 8.18 -4.85 -11.03
C MET A 254 9.39 -5.74 -10.75
N LEU A 255 9.49 -6.90 -11.38
CA LEU A 255 10.71 -7.71 -11.37
C LEU A 255 11.85 -6.99 -12.07
N ILE A 256 11.60 -6.37 -13.23
CA ILE A 256 12.60 -5.54 -13.91
C ILE A 256 13.03 -4.40 -12.97
N GLN A 257 12.09 -3.67 -12.38
CA GLN A 257 12.39 -2.62 -11.40
C GLN A 257 13.22 -3.14 -10.22
N LEU A 258 12.93 -4.32 -9.70
CA LEU A 258 13.69 -4.92 -8.60
C LEU A 258 15.14 -5.20 -9.02
N LEU A 259 15.36 -5.76 -10.22
CA LEU A 259 16.69 -6.01 -10.77
C LEU A 259 17.48 -4.72 -11.02
N LEU A 260 16.81 -3.66 -11.48
CA LEU A 260 17.40 -2.33 -11.65
C LEU A 260 17.75 -1.69 -10.32
N SER A 261 16.87 -1.85 -9.33
CA SER A 261 17.13 -1.37 -7.96
C SER A 261 18.38 -2.06 -7.45
N LEU A 262 18.54 -3.38 -7.63
CA LEU A 262 19.75 -4.15 -7.29
C LEU A 262 21.01 -3.82 -8.12
N LYS A 263 21.00 -2.79 -8.98
CA LYS A 263 22.12 -2.35 -9.84
C LYS A 263 22.66 -3.44 -10.78
N LEU A 264 21.87 -4.48 -11.08
CA LEU A 264 22.28 -5.56 -11.98
C LEU A 264 22.30 -5.12 -13.45
N PHE A 265 21.42 -4.18 -13.81
CA PHE A 265 21.32 -3.62 -15.16
C PHE A 265 20.97 -2.12 -15.09
N THR A 266 21.24 -1.38 -16.17
CA THR A 266 20.77 0.01 -16.34
C THR A 266 19.97 0.09 -17.63
N VAL A 267 18.85 0.82 -17.61
CA VAL A 267 18.02 1.01 -18.81
C VAL A 267 18.25 2.41 -19.37
N PRO A 268 18.93 2.54 -20.52
CA PRO A 268 19.04 3.81 -21.21
C PRO A 268 17.73 4.13 -21.95
N GLY A 269 17.30 5.39 -21.91
CA GLY A 269 16.17 5.91 -22.69
C GLY A 269 15.25 6.83 -21.88
N ALA A 270 14.70 7.87 -22.52
CA ALA A 270 13.90 8.88 -21.82
C ALA A 270 12.59 8.31 -21.23
N VAL A 271 11.89 7.44 -21.98
CA VAL A 271 10.60 6.86 -21.54
C VAL A 271 10.83 5.75 -20.52
N LEU A 272 11.72 4.80 -20.81
CA LEU A 272 12.04 3.72 -19.87
C LEU A 272 12.72 4.24 -18.61
N GLY A 273 13.60 5.24 -18.72
CA GLY A 273 14.21 5.92 -17.58
C GLY A 273 13.19 6.67 -16.72
N PHE A 274 12.08 7.14 -17.30
CA PHE A 274 10.99 7.74 -16.52
C PHE A 274 10.15 6.69 -15.78
N VAL A 275 9.82 5.57 -16.44
CA VAL A 275 9.09 4.45 -15.82
C VAL A 275 9.90 3.87 -14.66
N PHE A 276 11.18 3.58 -14.92
CA PHE A 276 12.08 2.94 -13.95
C PHE A 276 12.87 3.93 -13.08
N LYS A 277 12.45 5.21 -13.01
CA LYS A 277 13.10 6.25 -12.19
C LYS A 277 13.18 5.81 -10.72
N ASN A 278 12.08 5.25 -10.22
CA ASN A 278 12.00 4.61 -8.92
C ASN A 278 10.87 3.56 -8.94
N SER A 279 10.78 2.75 -7.88
CA SER A 279 9.75 1.70 -7.83
C SER A 279 8.32 2.23 -7.71
N LEU A 280 8.14 3.48 -7.29
CA LEU A 280 6.82 4.10 -7.21
C LEU A 280 6.26 4.40 -8.61
N HIS A 281 7.10 4.96 -9.49
CA HIS A 281 6.76 5.20 -10.89
C HIS A 281 6.42 3.88 -11.58
N SER A 282 7.33 2.90 -11.52
CA SER A 282 7.12 1.57 -12.10
C SER A 282 5.82 0.92 -11.62
N GLY A 283 5.50 1.06 -10.33
CA GLY A 283 4.26 0.54 -9.76
C GLY A 283 3.01 1.19 -10.36
N VAL A 284 2.99 2.52 -10.51
CA VAL A 284 1.87 3.22 -11.15
C VAL A 284 1.73 2.82 -12.62
N PHE A 285 2.84 2.69 -13.36
CA PHE A 285 2.82 2.22 -14.74
C PHE A 285 2.34 0.77 -14.87
N ALA A 286 2.72 -0.10 -13.94
CA ALA A 286 2.21 -1.47 -13.89
C ALA A 286 0.68 -1.48 -13.71
N MET A 287 0.14 -0.60 -12.87
CA MET A 287 -1.30 -0.48 -12.62
C MET A 287 -2.06 0.09 -13.82
N LEU A 288 -1.59 1.21 -14.38
CA LEU A 288 -2.21 1.84 -15.55
C LEU A 288 -2.15 0.93 -16.77
N GLY A 289 -1.02 0.26 -16.98
CA GLY A 289 -0.89 -0.71 -18.06
C GLY A 289 -1.84 -1.88 -17.91
N GLY A 290 -2.04 -2.41 -16.70
CA GLY A 290 -3.06 -3.42 -16.43
C GLY A 290 -4.47 -2.96 -16.81
N LEU A 291 -4.83 -1.71 -16.50
CA LEU A 291 -6.14 -1.13 -16.83
C LEU A 291 -6.39 -1.02 -18.34
N VAL A 292 -5.34 -0.94 -19.15
CA VAL A 292 -5.40 -0.88 -20.62
C VAL A 292 -5.30 -2.27 -21.25
N ILE A 293 -4.40 -3.12 -20.75
CA ILE A 293 -4.14 -4.46 -21.27
C ILE A 293 -5.37 -5.35 -21.12
N VAL A 294 -6.06 -5.30 -19.98
CA VAL A 294 -7.20 -6.19 -19.72
C VAL A 294 -8.32 -5.98 -20.75
N PRO A 295 -8.82 -4.75 -21.01
CA PRO A 295 -9.80 -4.52 -22.07
C PRO A 295 -9.33 -4.94 -23.45
N ILE A 296 -8.10 -4.57 -23.83
CA ILE A 296 -7.57 -4.87 -25.16
C ILE A 296 -7.49 -6.38 -25.38
N VAL A 297 -6.83 -7.12 -24.49
CA VAL A 297 -6.68 -8.56 -24.62
C VAL A 297 -8.04 -9.25 -24.52
N SER A 298 -8.95 -8.75 -23.69
CA SER A 298 -10.33 -9.26 -23.59
C SER A 298 -11.11 -9.10 -24.90
N LEU A 299 -10.93 -7.99 -25.62
CA LEU A 299 -11.58 -7.77 -26.92
C LEU A 299 -11.12 -8.79 -27.97
N PHE A 300 -9.86 -9.21 -27.94
CA PHE A 300 -9.32 -10.25 -28.83
C PHE A 300 -9.61 -11.68 -28.34
N THR A 301 -9.90 -11.88 -27.06
CA THR A 301 -10.08 -13.21 -26.44
C THR A 301 -11.50 -13.47 -25.95
N ARG A 302 -12.50 -12.86 -26.59
CA ARG A 302 -13.93 -13.01 -26.24
C ARG A 302 -14.40 -14.46 -26.16
N SER A 303 -13.81 -15.36 -26.96
CA SER A 303 -14.13 -16.79 -26.95
C SER A 303 -13.73 -17.52 -25.66
N HIS A 304 -12.88 -16.92 -24.81
CA HIS A 304 -12.39 -17.51 -23.56
C HIS A 304 -13.01 -16.85 -22.30
N ARG A 305 -14.20 -16.29 -22.45
CA ARG A 305 -14.99 -15.79 -21.31
C ARG A 305 -15.55 -16.97 -20.50
N PRO A 306 -15.68 -16.84 -19.18
CA PRO A 306 -16.35 -17.85 -18.37
C PRO A 306 -17.78 -18.12 -18.87
N GLU A 307 -18.18 -19.38 -18.97
CA GLU A 307 -19.52 -19.76 -19.50
C GLU A 307 -20.67 -19.25 -18.62
N ASP A 308 -20.44 -19.07 -17.31
CA ASP A 308 -21.44 -18.59 -16.35
C ASP A 308 -21.40 -17.07 -16.11
N THR A 309 -20.70 -16.28 -16.94
CA THR A 309 -20.55 -14.83 -16.71
C THR A 309 -21.90 -14.12 -16.57
N ASP A 310 -22.90 -14.44 -17.40
CA ASP A 310 -24.21 -13.78 -17.31
C ASP A 310 -24.97 -14.12 -16.03
N LYS A 311 -24.82 -15.35 -15.51
CA LYS A 311 -25.42 -15.74 -14.23
C LYS A 311 -24.74 -15.01 -13.06
N ILE A 312 -23.42 -14.88 -13.07
CA ILE A 312 -22.66 -14.20 -12.01
C ILE A 312 -23.10 -12.74 -11.89
N PHE A 313 -23.33 -12.07 -13.02
CA PHE A 313 -23.76 -10.66 -13.04
C PHE A 313 -25.26 -10.45 -12.83
N SER A 314 -26.08 -11.51 -12.78
CA SER A 314 -27.52 -11.39 -12.53
C SER A 314 -27.86 -10.74 -11.17
N CYS A 315 -26.91 -10.73 -10.24
CA CYS A 315 -27.05 -10.04 -8.96
C CYS A 315 -27.22 -8.52 -9.11
N TYR A 316 -26.70 -7.91 -10.18
CA TYR A 316 -26.90 -6.49 -10.47
C TYR A 316 -28.33 -6.18 -10.93
N ASP A 317 -29.03 -7.17 -11.49
CA ASP A 317 -30.40 -7.05 -11.95
C ASP A 317 -31.43 -7.41 -10.84
N ALA A 318 -30.95 -7.83 -9.66
CA ALA A 318 -31.79 -8.19 -8.53
C ALA A 318 -32.47 -6.96 -7.92
N LYS A 319 -33.80 -6.91 -8.00
CA LYS A 319 -34.60 -5.83 -7.41
C LYS A 319 -34.84 -6.10 -5.93
N VAL A 320 -34.39 -5.20 -5.06
CA VAL A 320 -34.65 -5.25 -3.61
C VAL A 320 -35.85 -4.36 -3.29
N VAL A 321 -36.88 -4.92 -2.65
CA VAL A 321 -38.04 -4.16 -2.20
C VAL A 321 -37.68 -3.45 -0.89
N VAL A 322 -37.67 -2.13 -0.93
CA VAL A 322 -37.40 -1.27 0.24
C VAL A 322 -38.66 -0.49 0.63
N PRO A 323 -38.87 -0.19 1.93
CA PRO A 323 -39.95 0.68 2.36
C PRO A 323 -39.88 2.04 1.64
N ALA A 324 -41.02 2.58 1.21
CA ALA A 324 -41.08 3.83 0.44
C ALA A 324 -40.31 5.00 1.08
N LYS A 325 -40.31 5.09 2.42
CA LYS A 325 -39.54 6.09 3.19
C LYS A 325 -38.02 6.09 2.91
N SER A 326 -37.49 4.97 2.44
CA SER A 326 -36.06 4.76 2.15
C SER A 326 -35.73 4.88 0.67
N ALA A 327 -36.77 5.02 -0.19
CA ALA A 327 -36.69 4.88 -1.64
C ALA A 327 -37.15 6.14 -2.40
N LEU A 328 -37.72 7.13 -1.71
CA LEU A 328 -38.24 8.33 -2.34
C LEU A 328 -37.07 9.24 -2.78
N ASP A 329 -36.97 9.40 -4.09
CA ASP A 329 -36.15 10.40 -4.76
C ASP A 329 -36.60 11.81 -4.35
N SER A 330 -35.66 12.74 -4.29
CA SER A 330 -35.84 14.12 -3.81
C SER A 330 -36.90 14.95 -4.57
N ASP A 331 -37.44 14.44 -5.68
CA ASP A 331 -38.45 15.10 -6.51
C ASP A 331 -39.90 14.73 -6.17
N THR A 332 -40.13 13.89 -5.16
CA THR A 332 -41.49 13.41 -4.83
C THR A 332 -42.17 14.17 -3.68
N ILE A 333 -41.57 15.27 -3.20
CA ILE A 333 -42.23 16.16 -2.24
C ILE A 333 -42.88 17.31 -3.02
N LYS A 334 -44.16 17.13 -3.38
CA LYS A 334 -45.10 18.21 -3.66
C LYS A 334 -46.08 18.33 -2.52
#